data_AF-A0A924XEW8-F1
#
_entry.id   AF-A0A924XEW8-F1
#
_cell.length_a   1.000
_cell.length_b   1.000
_cell.length_c   1.000
_cell.angle_alpha   90.00
_cell.angle_beta   90.00
_cell.angle_gamma   90.00
#
_symmetry.space_group_name_H-M   'P 1'
#
loop_
_entity.id
_entity.type
_entity.pdbx_description
1 polymer ?
#
loop_
_entity_poly.entity_id
_entity_poly.type
_entity_poly.pdbx_seq_one_letter_code
_entity_poly.pdbx_strand_id
1 'polypeptide(L)'
;MRTNASVFLGDGFEAPYIAAAYYLIERFVSKTVADRYFQMEGGSMTARVGMAMTTIGETIFELRDRPALVEFCRRLRTRDPNSAFQEAMAARLFMENDFAITAISESGVKGRDFDFRAKKAGQTVCVEVTTLRAPVYSEATLKNAFAAKVKQMPKDKPGVIWCVVPSVWLAEQDAPAKLAAQAHRLFGVSKRVNAVVYLGEQYDAVSAAKGDYGMLQFRSIAVLNKHARNQCDALFFLTSESGEDQAKNPVLGELEDEVSLHRVMRNRPFFHWVDDLVGRRFDEDGAGASA
;
A
#
# COMPACT_ATOMS: atom_id res chain seq x y z
N MET A 1 -13.84 -0.64 -9.24
CA MET A 1 -12.46 -0.11 -9.11
C MET A 1 -12.38 0.59 -7.77
N ARG A 2 -11.43 0.24 -6.90
CA ARG A 2 -11.33 0.82 -5.55
C ARG A 2 -10.33 1.97 -5.53
N THR A 3 -10.66 3.05 -4.87
CA THR A 3 -9.75 4.18 -4.59
C THR A 3 -9.60 4.29 -3.07
N ASN A 4 -8.40 4.03 -2.55
CA ASN A 4 -8.03 4.43 -1.20
C ASN A 4 -7.27 5.76 -1.35
N ALA A 5 -7.87 6.87 -0.98
CA ALA A 5 -7.23 8.18 -1.06
C ALA A 5 -6.47 8.50 0.24
N SER A 6 -5.33 9.17 0.10
CA SER A 6 -4.63 9.85 1.18
C SER A 6 -4.33 11.27 0.70
N VAL A 7 -5.00 12.27 1.28
CA VAL A 7 -4.82 13.69 0.95
C VAL A 7 -3.83 14.32 1.92
N PHE A 8 -2.99 15.20 1.41
CA PHE A 8 -2.01 15.94 2.19
C PHE A 8 -2.00 17.40 1.71
N LEU A 9 -1.86 18.31 2.66
CA LEU A 9 -1.98 19.75 2.47
C LEU A 9 -0.63 20.41 2.70
N GLY A 10 -0.12 21.06 1.66
CA GLY A 10 1.21 21.64 1.58
C GLY A 10 1.34 22.96 2.32
N ASP A 11 1.29 22.91 3.66
CA ASP A 11 1.62 24.02 4.55
C ASP A 11 2.40 23.44 5.75
N GLY A 12 3.17 24.25 6.49
CA GLY A 12 4.09 23.81 7.58
C GLY A 12 3.49 22.97 8.73
N PHE A 13 2.22 22.62 8.63
CA PHE A 13 1.47 21.67 9.41
C PHE A 13 1.99 20.22 9.31
N GLU A 14 2.54 19.82 8.16
CA GLU A 14 2.97 18.44 7.92
C GLU A 14 4.38 18.12 8.41
N ALA A 15 5.16 19.15 8.70
CA ALA A 15 6.56 19.01 9.09
C ALA A 15 6.78 18.05 10.28
N PRO A 16 5.95 18.05 11.35
CA PRO A 16 6.05 17.06 12.42
C PRO A 16 5.88 15.62 11.96
N TYR A 17 4.89 15.32 11.10
CA TYR A 17 4.61 13.96 10.65
C TYR A 17 5.67 13.45 9.70
N ILE A 18 6.12 14.32 8.78
CA ILE A 18 7.21 14.01 7.86
C ILE A 18 8.50 13.81 8.66
N ALA A 19 8.79 14.66 9.65
CA ALA A 19 9.96 14.50 10.51
C ALA A 19 9.89 13.21 11.33
N ALA A 20 8.73 12.87 11.89
CA ALA A 20 8.53 11.62 12.63
C ALA A 20 8.63 10.40 11.71
N ALA A 21 8.07 10.47 10.51
CA ALA A 21 8.21 9.43 9.49
C ALA A 21 9.66 9.27 9.06
N TYR A 22 10.38 10.37 8.79
CA TYR A 22 11.81 10.34 8.50
C TYR A 22 12.59 9.71 9.65
N TYR A 23 12.31 10.10 10.89
CA TYR A 23 12.95 9.54 12.07
C TYR A 23 12.72 8.03 12.19
N LEU A 24 11.49 7.56 11.98
CA LEU A 24 11.19 6.12 11.94
C LEU A 24 11.99 5.44 10.81
N ILE A 25 11.95 5.99 9.60
CA ILE A 25 12.66 5.39 8.45
C ILE A 25 14.17 5.37 8.70
N GLU A 26 14.75 6.44 9.21
CA GLU A 26 16.17 6.51 9.55
C GLU A 26 16.52 5.45 10.61
N ARG A 27 15.70 5.33 11.67
CA ARG A 27 15.91 4.36 12.75
C ARG A 27 15.79 2.92 12.27
N PHE A 28 14.85 2.64 11.38
CA PHE A 28 14.51 1.28 10.94
C PHE A 28 15.18 0.86 9.63
N VAL A 29 15.67 1.78 8.82
CA VAL A 29 16.14 1.51 7.45
C VAL A 29 17.51 2.13 7.14
N SER A 30 18.01 3.06 7.97
CA SER A 30 19.19 3.92 7.76
C SER A 30 18.94 5.15 6.90
N LYS A 31 19.66 6.23 7.24
CA LYS A 31 19.63 7.52 6.55
C LYS A 31 19.91 7.40 5.04
N THR A 32 20.93 6.67 4.65
CA THR A 32 21.34 6.51 3.24
C THR A 32 20.26 5.86 2.38
N VAL A 33 19.42 4.99 2.94
CA VAL A 33 18.30 4.39 2.20
C VAL A 33 17.15 5.39 2.08
N ALA A 34 16.81 6.10 3.15
CA ALA A 34 15.84 7.20 3.13
C ALA A 34 16.20 8.21 2.03
N ASP A 35 17.42 8.74 2.06
CA ASP A 35 17.86 9.79 1.13
C ASP A 35 17.80 9.31 -0.33
N ARG A 36 18.19 8.06 -0.62
CA ARG A 36 18.11 7.46 -1.96
C ARG A 36 16.67 7.25 -2.43
N TYR A 37 15.80 6.82 -1.54
CA TYR A 37 14.42 6.51 -1.89
C TYR A 37 13.61 7.77 -2.22
N PHE A 38 13.81 8.82 -1.43
CA PHE A 38 13.10 10.07 -1.57
C PHE A 38 13.73 11.04 -2.57
N GLN A 39 14.86 10.65 -3.19
CA GLN A 39 15.60 11.46 -4.16
C GLN A 39 15.75 12.91 -3.69
N MET A 40 16.19 13.10 -2.43
CA MET A 40 16.38 14.42 -1.84
C MET A 40 17.60 15.17 -2.43
N GLU A 41 17.78 15.15 -3.74
CA GLU A 41 18.80 15.93 -4.44
C GLU A 41 18.36 17.41 -4.49
N GLY A 42 19.09 18.28 -3.80
CA GLY A 42 18.82 19.72 -3.74
C GLY A 42 18.05 20.21 -2.51
N GLY A 43 17.74 19.34 -1.55
CA GLY A 43 17.22 19.73 -0.22
C GLY A 43 15.77 20.23 -0.18
N SER A 44 15.04 20.22 -1.31
CA SER A 44 13.62 20.55 -1.36
C SER A 44 12.78 19.29 -1.50
N MET A 45 11.94 19.01 -0.51
CA MET A 45 11.01 17.90 -0.52
C MET A 45 9.73 18.31 -1.26
N THR A 46 9.38 17.61 -2.34
CA THR A 46 8.08 17.81 -2.99
C THR A 46 6.95 17.26 -2.12
N ALA A 47 5.73 17.78 -2.24
CA ALA A 47 4.57 17.25 -1.51
C ALA A 47 4.39 15.73 -1.73
N ARG A 48 4.61 15.26 -2.97
CA ARG A 48 4.63 13.83 -3.30
C ARG A 48 5.62 13.02 -2.44
N VAL A 49 6.82 13.55 -2.23
CA VAL A 49 7.84 12.90 -1.39
C VAL A 49 7.40 12.87 0.08
N GLY A 50 6.87 13.98 0.60
CA GLY A 50 6.34 14.05 1.96
C GLY A 50 5.23 13.05 2.24
N MET A 51 4.33 12.83 1.28
CA MET A 51 3.27 11.83 1.38
C MET A 51 3.80 10.40 1.36
N ALA A 52 4.73 10.10 0.45
CA ALA A 52 5.37 8.79 0.39
C ALA A 52 6.08 8.50 1.71
N MET A 53 6.80 9.49 2.27
CA MET A 53 7.44 9.40 3.58
C MET A 53 6.44 9.07 4.68
N THR A 54 5.36 9.85 4.77
CA THR A 54 4.33 9.63 5.79
C THR A 54 3.69 8.25 5.66
N THR A 55 3.38 7.81 4.45
CA THR A 55 2.81 6.48 4.19
C THR A 55 3.77 5.37 4.62
N ILE A 56 5.07 5.53 4.39
CA ILE A 56 6.11 4.60 4.87
C ILE A 56 6.20 4.62 6.39
N GLY A 57 6.28 5.81 6.99
CA GLY A 57 6.37 5.98 8.45
C GLY A 57 5.19 5.34 9.16
N GLU A 58 3.99 5.56 8.65
CA GLU A 58 2.76 4.94 9.12
C GLU A 58 2.79 3.41 8.98
N THR A 59 3.23 2.90 7.82
CA THR A 59 3.36 1.44 7.59
C THR A 59 4.34 0.79 8.57
N ILE A 60 5.50 1.41 8.79
CA ILE A 60 6.49 0.95 9.78
C ILE A 60 5.89 1.02 11.19
N PHE A 61 5.19 2.11 11.51
CA PHE A 61 4.55 2.30 12.80
C PHE A 61 3.52 1.20 13.05
N GLU A 62 2.62 0.89 12.12
CA GLU A 62 1.63 -0.18 12.28
C GLU A 62 2.26 -1.57 12.42
N LEU A 63 3.42 -1.78 11.80
CA LEU A 63 4.18 -3.02 11.89
C LEU A 63 5.06 -3.11 13.17
N ARG A 64 5.22 -2.04 13.96
CA ARG A 64 6.20 -1.93 15.06
C ARG A 64 6.17 -3.06 16.09
N ASP A 65 4.97 -3.56 16.39
CA ASP A 65 4.76 -4.61 17.38
C ASP A 65 4.65 -6.01 16.74
N ARG A 66 5.02 -6.13 15.46
CA ARG A 66 4.89 -7.38 14.70
C ARG A 66 6.27 -7.98 14.42
N PRO A 67 6.47 -9.29 14.61
CA PRO A 67 7.73 -9.96 14.25
C PRO A 67 8.12 -9.78 12.77
N ALA A 68 7.13 -9.62 11.89
CA ALA A 68 7.34 -9.40 10.46
C ALA A 68 8.14 -8.13 10.15
N LEU A 69 8.11 -7.10 11.01
CA LEU A 69 8.83 -5.85 10.78
C LEU A 69 10.34 -6.07 10.64
N VAL A 70 10.92 -6.98 11.43
CA VAL A 70 12.37 -7.23 11.40
C VAL A 70 12.85 -7.60 10.00
N GLU A 71 12.11 -8.48 9.32
CA GLU A 71 12.42 -8.90 7.96
C GLU A 71 12.14 -7.79 6.93
N PHE A 72 11.04 -7.03 7.07
CA PHE A 72 10.80 -5.87 6.19
C PHE A 72 11.90 -4.80 6.32
N CYS A 73 12.32 -4.46 7.53
CA CYS A 73 13.44 -3.55 7.77
C CYS A 73 14.75 -4.08 7.16
N ARG A 74 15.02 -5.39 7.30
CA ARG A 74 16.18 -6.01 6.66
C ARG A 74 16.12 -5.82 5.15
N ARG A 75 14.99 -6.11 4.50
CA ARG A 75 14.82 -5.98 3.05
C ARG A 75 14.93 -4.54 2.57
N LEU A 76 14.31 -3.60 3.28
CA LEU A 76 14.43 -2.16 2.98
C LEU A 76 15.90 -1.70 3.01
N ARG A 77 16.72 -2.25 3.91
CA ARG A 77 18.17 -1.96 3.98
C ARG A 77 18.98 -2.60 2.86
N THR A 78 18.61 -3.81 2.43
CA THR A 78 19.46 -4.65 1.58
C THR A 78 18.99 -4.80 0.13
N ARG A 79 17.78 -4.35 -0.22
CA ARG A 79 17.18 -4.49 -1.56
C ARG A 79 16.81 -3.12 -2.17
N ASP A 80 16.18 -3.14 -3.35
CA ASP A 80 15.49 -1.98 -3.90
C ASP A 80 14.41 -1.52 -2.91
N PRO A 81 14.50 -0.29 -2.37
CA PRO A 81 13.60 0.11 -1.30
C PRO A 81 12.15 0.32 -1.78
N ASN A 82 11.92 0.58 -3.08
CA ASN A 82 10.56 0.62 -3.63
C ASN A 82 9.92 -0.76 -3.55
N SER A 83 10.60 -1.80 -4.03
CA SER A 83 10.06 -3.15 -3.94
C SER A 83 9.80 -3.57 -2.50
N ALA A 84 10.76 -3.36 -1.60
CA ALA A 84 10.59 -3.72 -0.19
C ALA A 84 9.50 -2.90 0.51
N PHE A 85 9.30 -1.64 0.16
CA PHE A 85 8.19 -0.84 0.67
C PHE A 85 6.84 -1.37 0.18
N GLN A 86 6.71 -1.68 -1.10
CA GLN A 86 5.47 -2.23 -1.67
C GLN A 86 5.10 -3.58 -1.03
N GLU A 87 6.09 -4.39 -0.65
CA GLU A 87 5.88 -5.61 0.15
C GLU A 87 5.27 -5.29 1.52
N ALA A 88 5.83 -4.32 2.24
CA ALA A 88 5.34 -3.89 3.56
C ALA A 88 3.94 -3.25 3.49
N MET A 89 3.69 -2.43 2.47
CA MET A 89 2.39 -1.81 2.25
C MET A 89 1.31 -2.84 1.89
N ALA A 90 1.64 -3.83 1.05
CA ALA A 90 0.73 -4.95 0.80
C ALA A 90 0.42 -5.69 2.12
N ALA A 91 1.43 -6.00 2.93
CA ALA A 91 1.23 -6.65 4.23
C ALA A 91 0.34 -5.85 5.19
N ARG A 92 0.52 -4.52 5.24
CA ARG A 92 -0.33 -3.59 6.00
C ARG A 92 -1.80 -3.72 5.61
N LEU A 93 -2.12 -3.73 4.32
CA LEU A 93 -3.51 -3.86 3.85
C LEU A 93 -4.16 -5.19 4.29
N PHE A 94 -3.39 -6.28 4.36
CA PHE A 94 -3.88 -7.52 4.96
C PHE A 94 -4.09 -7.38 6.48
N MET A 95 -3.21 -6.67 7.21
CA MET A 95 -3.39 -6.43 8.65
C MET A 95 -4.63 -5.59 8.98
N GLU A 96 -4.91 -4.56 8.18
CA GLU A 96 -6.13 -3.76 8.28
C GLU A 96 -7.41 -4.60 8.12
N ASN A 97 -7.27 -5.81 7.57
CA ASN A 97 -8.34 -6.79 7.41
C ASN A 97 -8.14 -8.01 8.34
N ASP A 98 -7.55 -7.81 9.51
CA ASP A 98 -7.32 -8.80 10.60
C ASP A 98 -6.46 -10.02 10.25
N PHE A 99 -5.62 -9.93 9.22
CA PHE A 99 -4.65 -10.99 8.98
C PHE A 99 -3.43 -10.86 9.89
N ALA A 100 -3.03 -11.97 10.48
CA ALA A 100 -1.71 -12.10 11.08
C ALA A 100 -0.65 -12.26 9.97
N ILE A 101 0.38 -11.41 9.99
CA ILE A 101 1.44 -11.39 8.98
C ILE A 101 2.70 -12.08 9.46
N THR A 102 3.34 -12.84 8.56
CA THR A 102 4.68 -13.38 8.74
C THR A 102 5.49 -13.14 7.47
N ALA A 103 6.45 -12.23 7.51
CA ALA A 103 7.40 -12.03 6.41
C ALA A 103 8.35 -13.24 6.30
N ILE A 104 8.73 -13.63 5.08
CA ILE A 104 9.45 -14.89 4.81
C ILE A 104 10.86 -14.60 4.32
N SER A 105 11.89 -14.96 5.08
CA SER A 105 13.27 -14.77 4.61
C SER A 105 13.57 -15.62 3.36
N GLU A 106 14.37 -15.07 2.44
CA GLU A 106 14.80 -15.77 1.23
C GLU A 106 15.62 -17.02 1.57
N SER A 107 15.27 -18.14 0.94
CA SER A 107 15.97 -19.42 1.05
C SER A 107 16.68 -19.85 -0.24
N GLY A 108 16.37 -19.22 -1.37
CA GLY A 108 16.79 -19.65 -2.71
C GLY A 108 15.99 -20.84 -3.26
N VAL A 109 15.01 -21.35 -2.51
CA VAL A 109 14.23 -22.55 -2.85
C VAL A 109 12.89 -22.16 -3.47
N LYS A 110 12.67 -22.62 -4.70
CA LYS A 110 11.38 -22.47 -5.40
C LYS A 110 10.22 -23.01 -4.55
N GLY A 111 9.13 -22.24 -4.47
CA GLY A 111 7.98 -22.58 -3.65
C GLY A 111 8.09 -22.18 -2.18
N ARG A 112 9.22 -21.60 -1.76
CA ARG A 112 9.46 -21.11 -0.39
C ARG A 112 9.84 -19.62 -0.32
N ASP A 113 10.28 -19.05 -1.44
CA ASP A 113 10.74 -17.66 -1.51
C ASP A 113 9.63 -16.74 -2.03
N PHE A 114 8.60 -16.58 -1.21
CA PHE A 114 7.59 -15.54 -1.45
C PHE A 114 7.67 -14.47 -0.37
N ASP A 115 6.99 -13.34 -0.53
CA ASP A 115 7.22 -12.19 0.35
C ASP A 115 6.71 -12.36 1.78
N PHE A 116 5.43 -12.72 1.94
CA PHE A 116 4.85 -12.93 3.27
C PHE A 116 3.68 -13.93 3.27
N ARG A 117 3.40 -14.48 4.45
CA ARG A 117 2.17 -15.23 4.74
C ARG A 117 1.19 -14.32 5.47
N ALA A 118 -0.07 -14.41 5.09
CA ALA A 118 -1.18 -13.81 5.80
C ALA A 118 -2.11 -14.91 6.30
N LYS A 119 -2.48 -14.88 7.59
CA LYS A 119 -3.36 -15.86 8.23
C LYS A 119 -4.58 -15.20 8.87
N LYS A 120 -5.79 -15.64 8.51
CA LYS A 120 -7.07 -15.21 9.12
C LYS A 120 -8.00 -16.42 9.24
N ALA A 121 -8.69 -16.55 10.37
CA ALA A 121 -9.67 -17.62 10.62
C ALA A 121 -9.17 -19.04 10.24
N GLY A 122 -7.92 -19.35 10.56
CA GLY A 122 -7.30 -20.65 10.24
C GLY A 122 -6.83 -20.82 8.79
N GLN A 123 -7.28 -19.98 7.86
CA GLN A 123 -6.80 -19.96 6.47
C GLN A 123 -5.47 -19.22 6.37
N THR A 124 -4.55 -19.74 5.57
CA THR A 124 -3.23 -19.12 5.31
C THR A 124 -3.05 -18.93 3.83
N VAL A 125 -2.66 -17.73 3.42
CA VAL A 125 -2.35 -17.37 2.05
C VAL A 125 -0.91 -16.90 1.92
N CYS A 126 -0.26 -17.28 0.83
CA CYS A 126 1.09 -16.85 0.48
C CYS A 126 0.98 -15.68 -0.49
N VAL A 127 1.56 -14.54 -0.13
CA VAL A 127 1.50 -13.33 -0.94
C VAL A 127 2.87 -13.08 -1.58
N GLU A 128 2.85 -12.84 -2.87
CA GLU A 128 4.02 -12.47 -3.67
C GLU A 128 3.79 -11.10 -4.30
N VAL A 129 4.67 -10.16 -4.01
CA VAL A 129 4.60 -8.78 -4.48
C VAL A 129 5.52 -8.60 -5.68
N THR A 130 5.08 -7.80 -6.64
CA THR A 130 5.87 -7.44 -7.81
C THR A 130 5.56 -6.01 -8.20
N THR A 131 6.57 -5.27 -8.64
CA THR A 131 6.42 -3.90 -9.12
C THR A 131 6.81 -3.84 -10.59
N LEU A 132 5.92 -3.33 -11.43
CA LEU A 132 6.17 -3.08 -12.84
C LEU A 132 6.42 -1.60 -13.05
N ARG A 133 7.45 -1.27 -13.83
CA ARG A 133 7.87 0.11 -14.14
C ARG A 133 7.79 0.43 -15.64
N ALA A 134 7.25 -0.48 -16.45
CA ALA A 134 7.17 -0.29 -17.89
C ALA A 134 6.17 0.83 -18.22
N PRO A 135 6.57 1.91 -18.92
CA PRO A 135 5.73 3.10 -19.09
C PRO A 135 4.48 2.84 -19.93
N VAL A 136 4.52 1.81 -20.78
CA VAL A 136 3.43 1.42 -21.67
C VAL A 136 2.95 0.02 -21.31
N TYR A 137 1.63 -0.17 -21.29
CA TYR A 137 1.02 -1.46 -21.02
C TYR A 137 1.48 -2.52 -22.02
N SER A 138 1.81 -3.71 -21.51
CA SER A 138 2.20 -4.86 -22.32
C SER A 138 1.76 -6.16 -21.67
N GLU A 139 0.94 -6.93 -22.39
CA GLU A 139 0.50 -8.26 -21.96
C GLU A 139 1.70 -9.19 -21.70
N ALA A 140 2.74 -9.10 -22.53
CA ALA A 140 3.95 -9.90 -22.40
C ALA A 140 4.68 -9.59 -21.08
N THR A 141 4.71 -8.32 -20.67
CA THR A 141 5.34 -7.90 -19.40
C THR A 141 4.61 -8.53 -18.21
N LEU A 142 3.28 -8.47 -18.17
CA LEU A 142 2.47 -9.10 -17.12
C LEU A 142 2.62 -10.62 -17.12
N LYS A 143 2.54 -11.25 -18.29
CA LYS A 143 2.70 -12.70 -18.44
C LYS A 143 4.04 -13.17 -17.89
N ASN A 144 5.13 -12.49 -18.24
CA ASN A 144 6.48 -12.85 -17.81
C ASN A 144 6.65 -12.65 -16.30
N ALA A 145 6.16 -11.54 -15.76
CA ALA A 145 6.19 -11.28 -14.32
C ALA A 145 5.41 -12.36 -13.54
N PHE A 146 4.17 -12.66 -13.94
CA PHE A 146 3.35 -13.66 -13.27
C PHE A 146 3.93 -15.06 -13.36
N ALA A 147 4.48 -15.45 -14.52
CA ALA A 147 5.12 -16.75 -14.69
C ALA A 147 6.31 -16.96 -13.74
N ALA A 148 7.05 -15.89 -13.43
CA ALA A 148 8.11 -15.93 -12.42
C ALA A 148 7.53 -16.07 -11.01
N LYS A 149 6.57 -15.22 -10.65
CA LYS A 149 5.97 -15.17 -9.29
C LYS A 149 5.23 -16.45 -8.90
N VAL A 150 4.55 -17.11 -9.84
CA VAL A 150 3.89 -18.41 -9.58
C VAL A 150 4.88 -19.51 -9.16
N LYS A 151 6.13 -19.46 -9.63
CA LYS A 151 7.15 -20.46 -9.30
C LYS A 151 7.70 -20.30 -7.88
N GLN A 152 7.60 -19.10 -7.32
CA GLN A 152 7.99 -18.78 -5.95
C GLN A 152 6.96 -19.24 -4.92
N MET A 153 5.68 -19.35 -5.31
CA MET A 153 4.61 -19.79 -4.42
C MET A 153 4.52 -21.33 -4.27
N PRO A 154 4.19 -21.81 -3.06
CA PRO A 154 3.96 -23.24 -2.79
C PRO A 154 2.79 -23.81 -3.61
N LYS A 155 2.82 -25.13 -3.88
CA LYS A 155 1.81 -25.81 -4.73
C LYS A 155 0.52 -26.19 -4.00
N ASP A 156 0.60 -26.27 -2.67
CA ASP A 156 -0.37 -26.84 -1.74
C ASP A 156 -1.01 -25.76 -0.84
N LYS A 157 -0.70 -24.48 -1.06
CA LYS A 157 -1.30 -23.35 -0.33
C LYS A 157 -1.95 -22.36 -1.30
N PRO A 158 -2.98 -21.63 -0.85
CA PRO A 158 -3.49 -20.44 -1.52
C PRO A 158 -2.39 -19.42 -1.82
N GLY A 159 -2.41 -18.83 -3.02
CA GLY A 159 -1.47 -17.80 -3.44
C GLY A 159 -2.14 -16.50 -3.86
N VAL A 160 -1.53 -15.35 -3.56
CA VAL A 160 -1.95 -14.03 -4.05
C VAL A 160 -0.76 -13.38 -4.73
N ILE A 161 -0.98 -12.83 -5.92
CA ILE A 161 0.00 -11.96 -6.58
C ILE A 161 -0.46 -10.51 -6.38
N TRP A 162 0.37 -9.72 -5.70
CA TRP A 162 0.20 -8.29 -5.54
C TRP A 162 1.08 -7.56 -6.56
N CYS A 163 0.47 -7.00 -7.59
CA CYS A 163 1.15 -6.39 -8.73
C CYS A 163 0.97 -4.88 -8.70
N VAL A 164 2.03 -4.17 -8.31
CA VAL A 164 2.08 -2.71 -8.42
C VAL A 164 2.36 -2.36 -9.87
N VAL A 165 1.46 -1.61 -10.49
CA VAL A 165 1.51 -1.18 -11.89
C VAL A 165 1.62 0.34 -11.97
N PRO A 166 2.18 0.88 -13.06
CA PRO A 166 2.17 2.32 -13.29
C PRO A 166 0.74 2.85 -13.30
N SER A 167 0.50 4.01 -12.66
CA SER A 167 -0.83 4.62 -12.63
C SER A 167 -1.39 4.96 -14.01
N VAL A 168 -0.51 5.25 -14.97
CA VAL A 168 -0.91 5.45 -16.38
C VAL A 168 -1.62 4.22 -16.97
N TRP A 169 -1.29 3.01 -16.53
CA TRP A 169 -2.01 1.80 -16.97
C TRP A 169 -3.42 1.74 -16.40
N LEU A 170 -3.63 2.25 -15.19
CA LEU A 170 -4.95 2.29 -14.54
C LEU A 170 -5.82 3.47 -14.99
N ALA A 171 -5.21 4.47 -15.64
CA ALA A 171 -5.92 5.61 -16.21
C ALA A 171 -6.55 5.29 -17.57
N GLU A 172 -6.15 4.21 -18.25
CA GLU A 172 -6.78 3.76 -19.50
C GLU A 172 -8.23 3.31 -19.23
N GLN A 173 -9.16 3.73 -20.09
CA GLN A 173 -10.59 3.44 -19.94
C GLN A 173 -10.89 1.93 -19.89
N ASP A 174 -10.14 1.13 -20.64
CA ASP A 174 -10.29 -0.32 -20.72
C ASP A 174 -9.31 -1.10 -19.82
N ALA A 175 -8.59 -0.42 -18.93
CA ALA A 175 -7.65 -1.04 -18.00
C ALA A 175 -8.26 -2.17 -17.16
N PRO A 176 -9.46 -2.03 -16.56
CA PRO A 176 -10.07 -3.11 -15.79
C PRO A 176 -10.26 -4.39 -16.60
N ALA A 177 -10.75 -4.27 -17.85
CA ALA A 177 -10.98 -5.41 -18.71
C ALA A 177 -9.67 -6.08 -19.16
N LYS A 178 -8.67 -5.28 -19.58
CA LYS A 178 -7.34 -5.77 -19.98
C LYS A 178 -6.63 -6.52 -18.84
N LEU A 179 -6.58 -5.92 -17.66
CA LEU A 179 -5.92 -6.50 -16.49
C LEU A 179 -6.67 -7.75 -16.00
N ALA A 180 -8.00 -7.72 -15.96
CA ALA A 180 -8.80 -8.90 -15.62
C ALA A 180 -8.59 -10.06 -16.59
N ALA A 181 -8.52 -9.78 -17.89
CA ALA A 181 -8.21 -10.80 -18.90
C ALA A 181 -6.85 -11.47 -18.65
N GLN A 182 -5.82 -10.72 -18.26
CA GLN A 182 -4.52 -11.29 -17.90
C GLN A 182 -4.56 -12.15 -16.64
N ALA A 183 -5.28 -11.72 -15.60
CA ALA A 183 -5.50 -12.53 -14.40
C ALA A 183 -6.25 -13.84 -14.73
N HIS A 184 -7.31 -13.78 -15.54
CA HIS A 184 -8.06 -14.98 -15.95
C HIS A 184 -7.22 -15.95 -16.79
N ARG A 185 -6.39 -15.45 -17.72
CA ARG A 185 -5.42 -16.29 -18.46
C ARG A 185 -4.46 -16.99 -17.49
N LEU A 186 -3.95 -16.27 -16.50
CA LEU A 186 -3.12 -16.85 -15.44
C LEU A 186 -3.86 -17.96 -14.66
N PHE A 187 -5.12 -17.74 -14.28
CA PHE A 187 -5.94 -18.74 -13.57
C PHE A 187 -6.27 -19.98 -14.40
N GLY A 188 -6.28 -19.84 -15.73
CA GLY A 188 -6.38 -20.96 -16.67
C GLY A 188 -5.16 -21.88 -16.60
N VAL A 189 -3.95 -21.30 -16.48
CA VAL A 189 -2.68 -22.06 -16.47
C VAL A 189 -2.23 -22.48 -15.07
N SER A 190 -2.63 -21.77 -14.02
CA SER A 190 -2.21 -22.04 -12.64
C SER A 190 -3.39 -22.03 -11.68
N LYS A 191 -3.64 -23.17 -11.05
CA LYS A 191 -4.63 -23.31 -9.96
C LYS A 191 -4.06 -22.97 -8.58
N ARG A 192 -2.82 -22.49 -8.48
CA ARG A 192 -2.20 -22.08 -7.21
C ARG A 192 -2.60 -20.68 -6.77
N VAL A 193 -2.97 -19.83 -7.73
CA VAL A 193 -3.24 -18.42 -7.49
C VAL A 193 -4.73 -18.24 -7.25
N ASN A 194 -5.07 -17.69 -6.09
CA ASN A 194 -6.42 -17.39 -5.64
C ASN A 194 -6.83 -15.97 -6.01
N ALA A 195 -5.88 -15.03 -6.04
CA ALA A 195 -6.15 -13.66 -6.47
C ALA A 195 -4.95 -13.02 -7.17
N VAL A 196 -5.25 -12.07 -8.05
CA VAL A 196 -4.31 -11.07 -8.53
C VAL A 196 -4.85 -9.71 -8.13
N VAL A 197 -4.03 -8.90 -7.48
CA VAL A 197 -4.34 -7.52 -7.13
C VAL A 197 -3.43 -6.63 -7.96
N TYR A 198 -4.01 -5.71 -8.71
CA TYR A 198 -3.30 -4.63 -9.39
C TYR A 198 -3.43 -3.38 -8.54
N LEU A 199 -2.33 -2.74 -8.20
CA LEU A 199 -2.29 -1.50 -7.42
C LEU A 199 -1.54 -0.43 -8.22
N GLY A 200 -2.07 0.77 -8.33
CA GLY A 200 -1.36 1.90 -8.93
C GLY A 200 -1.47 3.15 -8.05
N GLU A 201 -0.39 3.91 -8.05
CA GLU A 201 -0.24 5.13 -7.26
C GLU A 201 -0.44 6.34 -8.17
N GLN A 202 -1.49 7.12 -7.91
CA GLN A 202 -1.78 8.35 -8.61
C GLN A 202 -1.51 9.52 -7.67
N TYR A 203 -0.69 10.47 -8.14
CA TYR A 203 -0.49 11.74 -7.46
C TYR A 203 -1.25 12.81 -8.22
N ASP A 204 -2.28 13.35 -7.61
CA ASP A 204 -3.04 14.47 -8.16
C ASP A 204 -2.50 15.75 -7.52
N ALA A 205 -1.70 16.49 -8.29
CA ALA A 205 -1.25 17.81 -7.89
C ALA A 205 -2.43 18.77 -7.92
N VAL A 206 -2.66 19.49 -6.82
CA VAL A 206 -3.62 20.57 -6.76
C VAL A 206 -2.81 21.86 -6.67
N SER A 207 -2.73 22.57 -7.79
CA SER A 207 -2.04 23.86 -7.83
C SER A 207 -2.92 24.91 -7.16
N ALA A 208 -2.43 25.53 -6.09
CA ALA A 208 -3.05 26.70 -5.50
C ALA A 208 -2.07 27.87 -5.46
N ALA A 209 -2.62 29.08 -5.39
CA ALA A 209 -1.87 30.32 -5.28
C ALA A 209 -0.94 30.41 -4.04
N LYS A 210 -1.02 29.46 -3.10
CA LYS A 210 -0.27 29.43 -1.83
C LYS A 210 0.78 28.32 -1.72
N GLY A 211 0.94 27.48 -2.74
CA GLY A 211 1.90 26.36 -2.72
C GLY A 211 1.39 25.16 -3.49
N ASP A 212 2.31 24.28 -3.87
CA ASP A 212 1.97 22.99 -4.49
C ASP A 212 1.58 22.00 -3.40
N TYR A 213 0.31 21.62 -3.34
CA TYR A 213 -0.15 20.47 -2.56
C TYR A 213 -0.69 19.38 -3.48
N GLY A 214 -1.02 18.22 -2.93
CA GLY A 214 -1.57 17.16 -3.73
C GLY A 214 -2.01 15.95 -2.93
N MET A 215 -2.75 15.08 -3.61
CA MET A 215 -3.33 13.89 -3.02
C MET A 215 -2.65 12.66 -3.62
N LEU A 216 -2.19 11.74 -2.75
CA LEU A 216 -1.74 10.42 -3.13
C LEU A 216 -2.92 9.45 -3.06
N GLN A 217 -3.40 9.02 -4.21
CA GLN A 217 -4.44 8.01 -4.31
C GLN A 217 -3.86 6.65 -4.71
N PHE A 218 -4.32 5.61 -4.04
CA PHE A 218 -4.09 4.23 -4.42
C PHE A 218 -5.32 3.69 -5.13
N ARG A 219 -5.16 3.30 -6.39
CA ARG A 219 -6.22 2.66 -7.18
C ARG A 219 -5.93 1.18 -7.27
N SER A 220 -6.93 0.34 -7.01
CA SER A 220 -6.76 -1.11 -7.11
C SER A 220 -7.86 -1.82 -7.89
N ILE A 221 -7.45 -2.87 -8.59
CA ILE A 221 -8.32 -3.85 -9.25
C ILE A 221 -7.92 -5.23 -8.73
N ALA A 222 -8.85 -5.95 -8.10
CA ALA A 222 -8.62 -7.31 -7.65
C ALA A 222 -9.47 -8.29 -8.45
N VAL A 223 -8.89 -9.44 -8.79
CA VAL A 223 -9.56 -10.51 -9.53
C VAL A 223 -9.38 -11.81 -8.77
N LEU A 224 -10.49 -12.47 -8.42
CA LEU A 224 -10.48 -13.74 -7.68
C LEU A 224 -10.60 -14.94 -8.62
N ASN A 225 -9.91 -16.02 -8.26
CA ASN A 225 -9.96 -17.31 -8.93
C ASN A 225 -10.90 -18.28 -8.20
N LYS A 226 -12.16 -18.32 -8.65
CA LYS A 226 -13.18 -19.25 -8.13
C LYS A 226 -12.85 -20.73 -8.35
N HIS A 227 -11.81 -21.04 -9.12
CA HIS A 227 -11.38 -22.40 -9.45
C HIS A 227 -9.95 -22.71 -8.98
N ALA A 228 -9.40 -21.95 -8.04
CA ALA A 228 -8.14 -22.28 -7.39
C ALA A 228 -8.23 -23.64 -6.68
N ARG A 229 -7.10 -24.37 -6.67
CA ARG A 229 -6.97 -25.72 -6.10
C ARG A 229 -7.19 -25.70 -4.58
N ASN A 230 -6.65 -24.70 -3.91
CA ASN A 230 -6.78 -24.51 -2.47
C ASN A 230 -7.49 -23.17 -2.27
N GLN A 231 -8.81 -23.20 -2.07
CA GLN A 231 -9.60 -21.98 -1.91
C GLN A 231 -9.28 -21.25 -0.59
N CYS A 232 -9.50 -19.93 -0.59
CA CYS A 232 -9.29 -19.07 0.57
C CYS A 232 -10.35 -17.98 0.56
N ASP A 233 -11.42 -18.21 1.32
CA ASP A 233 -12.60 -17.35 1.35
C ASP A 233 -12.33 -16.03 2.07
N ALA A 234 -11.35 -16.02 2.96
CA ALA A 234 -10.89 -14.82 3.65
C ALA A 234 -10.39 -13.71 2.70
N LEU A 235 -10.17 -13.99 1.41
CA LEU A 235 -9.74 -13.01 0.41
C LEU A 235 -10.87 -12.13 -0.15
N PHE A 236 -12.11 -12.31 0.30
CA PHE A 236 -13.25 -11.52 -0.20
C PHE A 236 -13.07 -10.00 0.00
N PHE A 237 -12.32 -9.57 1.03
CA PHE A 237 -12.00 -8.16 1.28
C PHE A 237 -11.26 -7.46 0.13
N LEU A 238 -10.61 -8.25 -0.75
CA LEU A 238 -9.93 -7.72 -1.93
C LEU A 238 -10.91 -7.22 -2.99
N THR A 239 -12.09 -7.85 -3.09
CA THR A 239 -13.10 -7.55 -4.13
C THR A 239 -14.36 -6.93 -3.61
N SER A 240 -14.64 -7.02 -2.31
CA SER A 240 -15.86 -6.48 -1.74
C SER A 240 -15.97 -5.00 -2.08
N GLU A 241 -16.89 -4.68 -2.99
CA GLU A 241 -17.50 -3.36 -3.13
C GLU A 241 -18.37 -3.07 -1.91
N SER A 242 -17.92 -3.39 -0.70
CA SER A 242 -18.65 -3.06 0.53
C SER A 242 -18.51 -1.56 0.79
N GLY A 243 -19.00 -0.76 -0.16
CA GLY A 243 -19.58 0.54 0.06
C GLY A 243 -20.70 0.49 1.10
N GLU A 244 -21.23 -0.69 1.48
CA GLU A 244 -22.18 -0.78 2.61
C GLU A 244 -21.52 -0.76 4.00
N ASP A 245 -20.29 -1.28 4.16
CA ASP A 245 -19.51 -1.10 5.41
C ASP A 245 -18.47 0.03 5.30
N GLN A 246 -18.15 0.50 4.09
CA GLN A 246 -17.49 1.80 3.89
C GLN A 246 -18.47 2.98 3.91
N ALA A 247 -19.78 2.81 3.74
CA ALA A 247 -20.76 3.83 4.16
C ALA A 247 -20.77 4.03 5.69
N LYS A 248 -20.20 3.07 6.45
CA LYS A 248 -19.87 3.22 7.87
C LYS A 248 -18.40 3.58 8.12
N ASN A 249 -17.60 3.74 7.07
CA ASN A 249 -16.30 4.40 7.12
C ASN A 249 -16.50 5.80 6.50
N PRO A 250 -16.90 6.81 7.29
CA PRO A 250 -17.45 8.10 6.83
C PRO A 250 -16.47 9.02 6.08
N VAL A 251 -15.49 8.47 5.38
CA VAL A 251 -14.22 9.11 5.01
C VAL A 251 -14.18 9.59 3.57
N LEU A 252 -14.97 9.01 2.67
CA LEU A 252 -14.78 9.28 1.23
C LEU A 252 -16.08 9.50 0.45
N GLY A 253 -17.23 9.14 1.01
CA GLY A 253 -18.52 9.23 0.29
C GLY A 253 -19.15 10.62 0.27
N GLU A 254 -18.88 11.47 1.27
CA GLU A 254 -19.58 12.76 1.47
C GLU A 254 -18.66 13.83 2.08
N LEU A 255 -17.35 13.75 1.87
CA LEU A 255 -16.45 14.81 2.31
C LEU A 255 -16.42 15.90 1.24
N GLU A 256 -17.44 16.76 1.27
CA GLU A 256 -17.54 17.94 0.42
C GLU A 256 -16.48 18.99 0.76
N ASP A 257 -15.82 18.89 1.94
CA ASP A 257 -14.73 19.76 2.33
C ASP A 257 -13.41 19.03 2.66
N GLU A 258 -12.32 19.75 2.37
CA GLU A 258 -10.92 19.36 2.60
C GLU A 258 -10.61 19.10 4.09
N VAL A 259 -11.34 19.79 4.98
CA VAL A 259 -11.17 19.73 6.45
C VAL A 259 -11.56 18.37 7.01
N SER A 260 -12.66 17.82 6.51
CA SER A 260 -13.17 16.55 6.99
C SER A 260 -12.25 15.38 6.63
N LEU A 261 -11.60 15.43 5.47
CA LEU A 261 -10.75 14.33 5.01
C LEU A 261 -9.42 14.31 5.77
N HIS A 262 -8.89 15.50 6.06
CA HIS A 262 -7.77 15.65 6.99
C HIS A 262 -8.09 15.11 8.39
N ARG A 263 -9.29 15.41 8.93
CA ARG A 263 -9.72 14.91 10.24
C ARG A 263 -9.72 13.38 10.29
N VAL A 264 -10.19 12.73 9.24
CA VAL A 264 -10.20 11.27 9.22
C VAL A 264 -8.80 10.68 9.16
N MET A 265 -7.93 11.21 8.29
CA MET A 265 -6.57 10.68 8.18
C MET A 265 -5.81 10.79 9.51
N ARG A 266 -6.01 11.90 10.23
CA ARG A 266 -5.42 12.11 11.55
C ARG A 266 -5.98 11.24 12.66
N ASN A 267 -7.12 10.58 12.44
CA ASN A 267 -7.64 9.65 13.43
C ASN A 267 -6.88 8.32 13.48
N ARG A 268 -5.81 8.15 12.69
CA ARG A 268 -5.01 6.93 12.72
C ARG A 268 -3.95 6.97 13.83
N PRO A 269 -3.61 5.83 14.45
CA PRO A 269 -2.69 5.76 15.59
C PRO A 269 -1.32 6.43 15.37
N PHE A 270 -0.82 6.42 14.13
CA PHE A 270 0.45 7.08 13.78
C PHE A 270 0.39 8.60 14.04
N PHE A 271 -0.67 9.27 13.59
CA PHE A 271 -0.78 10.73 13.74
C PHE A 271 -0.98 11.13 15.21
N HIS A 272 -1.79 10.37 15.95
CA HIS A 272 -1.93 10.56 17.40
C HIS A 272 -0.59 10.42 18.13
N TRP A 273 0.22 9.42 17.77
CA TRP A 273 1.56 9.25 18.34
C TRP A 273 2.49 10.43 18.04
N VAL A 274 2.44 10.97 16.82
CA VAL A 274 3.22 12.17 16.47
C VAL A 274 2.73 13.39 17.24
N ASP A 275 1.40 13.57 17.36
CA ASP A 275 0.78 14.68 18.09
C ASP A 275 1.17 14.69 19.57
N ASP A 276 1.16 13.51 20.21
CA ASP A 276 1.65 13.32 21.57
C ASP A 276 3.15 13.66 21.70
N LEU A 277 3.98 13.28 20.71
CA LEU A 277 5.43 13.53 20.73
C LEU A 277 5.75 15.03 20.63
N VAL A 278 4.99 15.78 19.85
CA VAL A 278 5.24 17.23 19.64
C VAL A 278 4.48 18.12 20.62
N GLY A 279 3.73 17.54 21.57
CA GLY A 279 2.93 18.29 22.54
C GLY A 279 1.82 19.12 21.91
N ARG A 280 1.34 18.74 20.72
CA ARG A 280 0.20 19.37 20.05
C ARG A 280 -1.01 18.48 20.26
N ARG A 281 -1.84 18.79 21.27
CA ARG A 281 -3.23 18.33 21.23
C ARG A 281 -3.97 19.24 20.27
N PHE A 282 -4.58 18.65 19.24
CA PHE A 282 -5.60 19.37 18.50
C PHE A 282 -6.77 19.52 19.46
N ASP A 283 -6.96 20.72 20.00
CA ASP A 283 -8.18 21.03 20.72
C ASP A 283 -9.33 20.90 19.70
N GLU A 284 -10.21 19.92 19.91
CA GLU A 284 -11.41 19.71 19.09
C GLU A 284 -12.38 20.91 19.16
N ASP A 285 -12.09 21.89 20.03
CA ASP A 285 -12.94 23.01 20.43
C ASP A 285 -12.98 24.19 19.44
N GLY A 286 -12.33 24.06 18.27
CA GLY A 286 -12.40 25.07 17.19
C GLY A 286 -13.81 25.29 16.59
N ALA A 287 -14.81 24.48 16.94
CA ALA A 287 -16.19 24.66 16.50
C ALA A 287 -16.99 25.69 17.34
N GLY A 288 -16.38 26.32 18.35
CA GLY A 288 -17.06 27.23 19.28
C GLY A 288 -16.82 28.73 19.09
N ALA A 289 -16.04 29.18 18.11
CA ALA A 289 -15.74 30.60 17.91
C ALA A 289 -16.53 31.20 16.72
N SER A 290 -17.85 31.21 16.84
CA SER A 290 -18.71 32.18 16.17
C SER A 290 -19.62 32.84 17.22
N ALA A 291 -19.17 33.99 17.70
CA ALA A 291 -19.99 35.00 18.37
C ALA A 291 -19.61 36.36 17.78
#